data_AF-A0A6N8ISI1-F1
#
_entry.id   AF-A0A6N8ISI1-F1
#
_cell.length_a   1.000
_cell.length_b   1.000
_cell.length_c   1.000
_cell.angle_alpha   90.00
_cell.angle_beta   90.00
_cell.angle_gamma   90.00
#
_symmetry.space_group_name_H-M   'P 1'
#
loop_
_entity.id
_entity.type
_entity.pdbx_description
1 polymer ?
#
loop_
_entity_poly.entity_id
_entity_poly.type
_entity_poly.pdbx_seq_one_letter_code
_entity_poly.pdbx_strand_id
1 'polypeptide(L)'
;MPESDAAALSTKPFDLTLVADGDIATARIVEMMFREGGDAGRVSLRIDGVAALKWSRPARGGKLLLIRTGAADGIEPLSRMVAAGVPYAYYIDDNFWLLLGSSPLDLFYQHNLVRRALEIAISGARVVICHSEAFRSVLLGFNRNVVVIPPHFDFSLLSDVPDDDPGELRIGVVGNVSRASDIAFLVDVVRQVQDRAEKQPVFEFFGYTPPELERVAGVRSLPAIRDYREFIREQQSRRWLLALAPLADTPFAAYKTNNKFREFGACGIAGIYSDTPVYRASVEHGRTGWVLPHDSATWAAQILQSINDPAATRAIGAAAVEVVRRIHDAPNVHAAWRKTLVSALSETSKERARRIWQTWRVRYWDCFPVRQQLILTAAGPNSSSLPGERHGYWRRPVLFHVPAGSSIECWWRPPCAGDAAFSMVVATYTRALTGQLVLAIEQDGSADHWTCDLREIKDGQVVNVRTKPISTDPARLRLTNKGSGDIALYACSRLSTTLYPESGRQFPFGFVV
;
A
#
# COMPACT_ATOMS: atom_id res chain seq x y z
N MET A 1 -4.26 6.36 30.85
CA MET A 1 -4.07 7.77 31.28
C MET A 1 -5.44 8.38 31.51
N PRO A 2 -5.65 9.17 32.58
CA PRO A 2 -6.92 9.84 32.84
C PRO A 2 -7.27 10.82 31.70
N GLU A 3 -8.57 11.05 31.44
CA GLU A 3 -9.07 11.95 30.39
C GLU A 3 -8.55 13.39 30.52
N SER A 4 -8.23 13.83 31.74
CA SER A 4 -7.67 15.17 32.03
C SER A 4 -6.29 15.40 31.39
N ASP A 5 -5.45 14.38 31.33
CA ASP A 5 -4.10 14.47 30.74
C ASP A 5 -4.16 14.44 29.20
N ALA A 6 -5.19 13.79 28.64
CA ALA A 6 -5.41 13.74 27.20
C ALA A 6 -5.87 15.09 26.63
N ALA A 7 -6.71 15.82 27.36
CA ALA A 7 -7.13 17.18 26.99
C ALA A 7 -5.96 18.18 27.04
N ALA A 8 -5.07 18.07 28.04
CA ALA A 8 -3.90 18.92 28.18
C ALA A 8 -2.82 18.71 27.09
N LEU A 9 -2.69 17.49 26.56
CA LEU A 9 -1.82 17.20 25.40
C LEU A 9 -2.40 17.77 24.08
N SER A 10 -3.71 18.02 24.03
CA SER A 10 -4.43 18.54 22.86
C SER A 10 -4.17 20.03 22.57
N THR A 11 -3.62 20.80 23.52
CA THR A 11 -3.49 22.27 23.39
C THR A 11 -2.08 22.75 23.07
N LYS A 12 -1.06 21.87 23.14
CA LYS A 12 0.35 22.24 22.84
C LYS A 12 0.56 22.54 21.34
N PRO A 13 1.48 23.46 20.98
CA PRO A 13 1.87 23.69 19.59
C PRO A 13 2.29 22.40 18.90
N PHE A 14 1.76 22.16 17.69
CA PHE A 14 1.87 20.90 16.96
C PHE A 14 2.20 21.18 15.49
N ASP A 15 3.49 21.36 15.18
CA ASP A 15 3.92 21.53 13.80
C ASP A 15 4.07 20.15 13.16
N LEU A 16 3.25 19.85 12.15
CA LEU A 16 3.20 18.57 11.46
C LEU A 16 3.60 18.72 9.99
N THR A 17 4.56 17.91 9.55
CA THR A 17 4.88 17.74 8.14
C THR A 17 4.29 16.42 7.66
N LEU A 18 3.36 16.50 6.70
CA LEU A 18 2.82 15.37 5.95
C LEU A 18 3.72 15.14 4.74
N VAL A 19 4.08 13.89 4.49
CA VAL A 19 4.90 13.52 3.32
C VAL A 19 4.23 12.38 2.58
N ALA A 20 4.02 12.55 1.28
CA ALA A 20 3.43 11.55 0.40
C ALA A 20 4.24 11.46 -0.90
N ASP A 21 4.17 10.31 -1.56
CA ASP A 21 4.74 10.12 -2.89
C ASP A 21 3.71 10.55 -3.94
N GLY A 22 3.73 11.85 -4.26
CA GLY A 22 2.83 12.47 -5.23
C GLY A 22 1.57 13.11 -4.62
N ASP A 23 0.85 13.82 -5.48
CA ASP A 23 -0.41 14.47 -5.14
C ASP A 23 -1.58 13.48 -5.24
N ILE A 24 -1.84 12.79 -4.12
CA ILE A 24 -2.86 11.74 -4.02
C ILE A 24 -4.01 12.17 -3.11
N ALA A 25 -5.22 11.69 -3.42
CA ALA A 25 -6.44 12.03 -2.68
C ALA A 25 -6.30 11.78 -1.17
N THR A 26 -5.72 10.64 -0.78
CA THR A 26 -5.47 10.29 0.63
C THR A 26 -4.66 11.37 1.36
N ALA A 27 -3.62 11.93 0.73
CA ALA A 27 -2.79 12.96 1.34
C ALA A 27 -3.54 14.29 1.48
N ARG A 28 -4.34 14.66 0.48
CA ARG A 28 -5.19 15.87 0.50
C ARG A 28 -6.31 15.78 1.54
N ILE A 29 -6.96 14.63 1.65
CA ILE A 29 -8.00 14.36 2.65
C ILE A 29 -7.42 14.47 4.07
N VAL A 30 -6.24 13.88 4.31
CA VAL A 30 -5.55 14.00 5.62
C VAL A 30 -5.12 15.44 5.90
N GLU A 31 -4.58 16.16 4.90
CA GLU A 31 -4.23 17.58 5.04
C GLU A 31 -5.44 18.44 5.42
N MET A 32 -6.56 18.24 4.73
CA MET A 32 -7.81 18.96 4.95
C MET A 32 -8.32 18.74 6.38
N MET A 33 -8.37 17.49 6.85
CA MET A 33 -8.76 17.13 8.23
C MET A 33 -7.97 17.91 9.29
N PHE A 34 -6.65 18.04 9.14
CA PHE A 34 -5.84 18.78 10.11
C PHE A 34 -6.04 20.29 10.01
N ARG A 35 -6.17 20.83 8.79
CA ARG A 35 -6.42 22.26 8.60
C ARG A 35 -7.75 22.69 9.21
N GLU A 36 -8.80 21.91 8.97
CA GLU A 36 -10.16 22.20 9.43
C GLU A 36 -10.37 21.84 10.91
N GLY A 37 -9.60 20.87 11.44
CA GLY A 37 -9.57 20.51 12.86
C GLY A 37 -8.88 21.51 13.80
N GLY A 38 -8.50 22.71 13.31
CA GLY A 38 -7.92 23.77 14.13
C GLY A 38 -6.38 23.79 14.19
N ASP A 39 -5.69 22.95 13.41
CA ASP A 39 -4.23 23.01 13.25
C ASP A 39 -3.83 23.76 11.94
N ALA A 40 -4.72 24.63 11.42
CA ALA A 40 -4.44 25.50 10.29
C ALA A 40 -3.14 26.32 10.51
N GLY A 41 -2.29 26.36 9.47
CA GLY A 41 -1.00 27.06 9.54
C GLY A 41 0.12 26.33 10.31
N ARG A 42 -0.19 25.18 10.92
CA ARG A 42 0.80 24.31 11.61
C ARG A 42 1.03 22.98 10.88
N VAL A 43 0.27 22.72 9.83
CA VAL A 43 0.42 21.55 8.97
C VAL A 43 0.95 21.95 7.60
N SER A 44 1.94 21.22 7.11
CA SER A 44 2.48 21.37 5.76
C SER A 44 2.48 20.03 5.03
N LEU A 45 2.06 20.02 3.76
CA LEU A 45 2.10 18.84 2.90
C LEU A 45 3.28 18.91 1.93
N ARG A 46 3.98 17.79 1.79
CA ARG A 46 5.09 17.54 0.89
C ARG A 46 4.74 16.35 0.01
N ILE A 47 4.59 16.57 -1.29
CA ILE A 47 4.22 15.55 -2.29
C ILE A 47 5.42 15.04 -3.09
N ASP A 48 6.62 15.53 -2.75
CA ASP A 48 7.90 15.22 -3.37
C ASP A 48 8.56 13.94 -2.79
N GLY A 49 7.82 13.19 -1.97
CA GLY A 49 8.29 11.97 -1.31
C GLY A 49 9.36 12.21 -0.26
N VAL A 50 9.83 11.11 0.34
CA VAL A 50 10.81 11.17 1.44
C VAL A 50 12.21 11.57 0.95
N ALA A 51 12.55 11.28 -0.31
CA ALA A 51 13.86 11.60 -0.89
C ALA A 51 14.12 13.11 -1.03
N ALA A 52 13.07 13.91 -1.19
CA ALA A 52 13.20 15.36 -1.31
C ALA A 52 13.26 16.10 0.03
N LEU A 53 13.15 15.39 1.17
CA LEU A 53 13.18 16.01 2.49
C LEU A 53 14.57 16.59 2.79
N LYS A 54 14.62 17.91 2.98
CA LYS A 54 15.80 18.58 3.51
C LYS A 54 15.88 18.36 5.02
N TRP A 55 16.83 17.52 5.45
CA TRP A 55 17.05 17.11 6.85
C TRP A 55 17.41 18.24 7.83
N SER A 56 17.60 19.47 7.35
CA SER A 56 17.83 20.64 8.19
C SER A 56 16.59 21.13 8.95
N ARG A 57 15.36 20.69 8.56
CA ARG A 57 14.09 21.10 9.20
C ARG A 57 13.55 20.17 10.31
N PRO A 58 13.61 18.83 10.20
CA PRO A 58 13.18 17.92 11.28
C PRO A 58 13.93 18.15 12.61
N ALA A 59 15.09 18.80 12.57
CA ALA A 59 15.91 19.13 13.74
C ALA A 59 15.30 20.20 14.68
N ARG A 60 14.23 20.90 14.30
CA ARG A 60 13.55 21.92 15.13
C ARG A 60 12.25 21.45 15.77
N GLY A 61 12.15 20.18 16.18
CA GLY A 61 11.01 19.67 16.96
C GLY A 61 9.69 19.48 16.21
N GLY A 62 9.67 19.66 14.88
CA GLY A 62 8.53 19.35 14.03
C GLY A 62 8.26 17.85 13.95
N LYS A 63 6.98 17.48 13.88
CA LYS A 63 6.51 16.09 13.80
C LYS A 63 6.37 15.67 12.34
N LEU A 64 6.60 14.39 12.07
CA LEU A 64 6.57 13.83 10.72
C LEU A 64 5.54 12.71 10.62
N LEU A 65 4.69 12.79 9.60
CA LEU A 65 3.74 11.76 9.22
C LEU A 65 3.96 11.41 7.74
N LEU A 66 4.34 10.17 7.50
CA LEU A 66 4.49 9.62 6.17
C LEU A 66 3.17 8.96 5.74
N ILE A 67 2.66 9.31 4.56
CA ILE A 67 1.39 8.84 4.02
C ILE A 67 1.68 8.01 2.78
N ARG A 68 1.49 6.69 2.89
CA ARG A 68 1.67 5.73 1.78
C ARG A 68 3.05 5.80 1.09
N THR A 69 4.07 6.36 1.74
CA THR A 69 5.39 6.53 1.12
C THR A 69 6.05 5.17 0.93
N GLY A 70 6.31 4.81 -0.33
CA GLY A 70 6.87 3.55 -0.76
C GLY A 70 7.66 3.64 -2.06
N ALA A 71 7.92 4.82 -2.61
CA ALA A 71 8.75 4.97 -3.79
C ALA A 71 10.18 4.45 -3.56
N ALA A 72 10.78 3.88 -4.61
CA ALA A 72 12.07 3.20 -4.54
C ALA A 72 13.23 4.12 -4.16
N ASP A 73 13.18 5.38 -4.60
CA ASP A 73 14.12 6.45 -4.23
C ASP A 73 14.05 6.82 -2.74
N GLY A 74 12.95 6.47 -2.06
CA GLY A 74 12.78 6.62 -0.63
C GLY A 74 13.59 5.65 0.24
N ILE A 75 14.17 4.58 -0.32
CA ILE A 75 14.85 3.53 0.48
C ILE A 75 16.04 4.07 1.27
N GLU A 76 16.97 4.76 0.60
CA GLU A 76 18.15 5.35 1.23
C GLU A 76 17.79 6.36 2.33
N PRO A 77 16.93 7.37 2.07
CA PRO A 77 16.60 8.37 3.06
C PRO A 77 15.80 7.79 4.23
N LEU A 78 14.85 6.88 3.99
CA LEU A 78 14.13 6.17 5.05
C LEU A 78 15.08 5.34 5.92
N SER A 79 16.03 4.63 5.30
CA SER A 79 17.01 3.84 6.05
C SER A 79 17.88 4.73 6.95
N ARG A 80 18.29 5.90 6.45
CA ARG A 80 19.04 6.89 7.24
C ARG A 80 18.21 7.46 8.39
N MET A 81 16.93 7.78 8.17
CA MET A 81 16.03 8.24 9.23
C MET A 81 15.92 7.20 10.36
N VAL A 82 15.70 5.94 9.99
CA VAL A 82 15.57 4.84 10.95
C VAL A 82 16.86 4.62 11.72
N ALA A 83 18.01 4.60 11.04
CA ALA A 83 19.33 4.45 11.66
C ALA A 83 19.67 5.62 12.59
N ALA A 84 19.29 6.85 12.22
CA ALA A 84 19.46 8.05 13.04
C ALA A 84 18.41 8.17 14.17
N GLY A 85 17.41 7.29 14.22
CA GLY A 85 16.36 7.31 15.23
C GLY A 85 15.40 8.50 15.10
N VAL A 86 15.26 9.08 13.91
CA VAL A 86 14.33 10.18 13.63
C VAL A 86 12.89 9.67 13.83
N PRO A 87 12.10 10.26 14.75
CA PRO A 87 10.76 9.79 15.01
C PRO A 87 9.78 10.25 13.92
N TYR A 88 9.00 9.32 13.39
CA TYR A 88 7.90 9.59 12.47
C TYR A 88 6.72 8.63 12.70
N ALA A 89 5.53 9.05 12.32
CA ALA A 89 4.35 8.20 12.20
C ALA A 89 4.16 7.80 10.74
N TYR A 90 3.45 6.69 10.51
CA TYR A 90 3.16 6.18 9.18
C TYR A 90 1.66 5.91 9.04
N TYR A 91 1.04 6.34 7.93
CA TYR A 91 -0.36 6.06 7.61
C TYR A 91 -0.49 5.27 6.32
N ILE A 92 -1.33 4.22 6.36
CA ILE A 92 -1.63 3.36 5.22
C ILE A 92 -3.10 2.91 5.25
N ASP A 93 -3.75 3.00 4.09
CA ASP A 93 -5.18 2.82 3.89
C ASP A 93 -5.53 1.63 2.99
N ASP A 94 -4.55 0.98 2.37
CA ASP A 94 -4.72 -0.14 1.46
C ASP A 94 -3.64 -1.20 1.70
N ASN A 95 -4.00 -2.47 1.51
CA ASN A 95 -3.04 -3.57 1.54
C ASN A 95 -2.32 -3.71 0.17
N PHE A 96 -1.30 -2.89 -0.06
CA PHE A 96 -0.57 -2.85 -1.34
C PHE A 96 0.10 -4.17 -1.73
N TRP A 97 0.35 -5.08 -0.78
CA TRP A 97 0.89 -6.42 -1.10
C TRP A 97 -0.11 -7.32 -1.83
N LEU A 98 -1.41 -6.99 -1.77
CA LEU A 98 -2.49 -7.73 -2.43
C LEU A 98 -2.91 -7.12 -3.77
N LEU A 99 -2.21 -6.08 -4.26
CA LEU A 99 -2.35 -5.59 -5.62
C LEU A 99 -1.63 -6.55 -6.58
N LEU A 100 -2.39 -7.49 -7.15
CA LEU A 100 -1.88 -8.56 -8.02
C LEU A 100 -2.31 -8.41 -9.50
N GLY A 101 -2.93 -7.29 -9.85
CA GLY A 101 -3.37 -7.01 -11.22
C GLY A 101 -2.25 -6.58 -12.16
N SER A 102 -2.61 -6.07 -13.33
CA SER A 102 -1.68 -5.61 -14.37
C SER A 102 -1.78 -4.11 -14.66
N SER A 103 -2.54 -3.35 -13.87
CA SER A 103 -2.62 -1.91 -14.04
C SER A 103 -1.28 -1.24 -13.69
N PRO A 104 -0.99 -0.02 -14.20
CA PRO A 104 0.23 0.70 -13.82
C PRO A 104 0.43 0.84 -12.30
N LEU A 105 -0.67 0.98 -11.55
CA LEU A 105 -0.65 1.05 -10.09
C LEU A 105 -0.29 -0.29 -9.46
N ASP A 106 -0.86 -1.39 -9.97
CA ASP A 106 -0.53 -2.74 -9.51
C ASP A 106 0.96 -3.04 -9.74
N LEU A 107 1.46 -2.76 -10.95
CA LEU A 107 2.85 -2.98 -11.32
C LEU A 107 3.81 -2.17 -10.44
N PHE A 108 3.44 -0.92 -10.10
CA PHE A 108 4.21 -0.09 -9.18
C PHE A 108 4.35 -0.75 -7.80
N TYR A 109 3.24 -1.16 -7.16
CA TYR A 109 3.27 -1.75 -5.82
C TYR A 109 3.71 -3.23 -5.79
N GLN A 110 3.72 -3.91 -6.93
CA GLN A 110 4.36 -5.22 -7.08
C GLN A 110 5.88 -5.12 -7.14
N HIS A 111 6.41 -3.97 -7.53
CA HIS A 111 7.85 -3.78 -7.66
C HIS A 111 8.55 -4.01 -6.31
N ASN A 112 9.57 -4.88 -6.31
CA ASN A 112 10.27 -5.30 -5.08
C ASN A 112 10.89 -4.13 -4.30
N LEU A 113 11.42 -3.11 -5.00
CA LEU A 113 11.93 -1.91 -4.35
C LEU A 113 10.82 -1.12 -3.64
N VAL A 114 9.64 -1.03 -4.24
CA VAL A 114 8.51 -0.30 -3.66
C VAL A 114 8.03 -1.02 -2.40
N ARG A 115 7.89 -2.34 -2.46
CA ARG A 115 7.60 -3.17 -1.28
C ARG A 115 8.65 -3.02 -0.19
N ARG A 116 9.94 -2.99 -0.55
CA ARG A 116 11.03 -2.78 0.40
C ARG A 116 10.96 -1.41 1.07
N ALA A 117 10.67 -0.35 0.31
CA ALA A 117 10.50 0.99 0.88
C ALA A 117 9.31 1.05 1.85
N LEU A 118 8.16 0.46 1.48
CA LEU A 118 6.99 0.32 2.36
C LEU A 118 7.35 -0.41 3.66
N GLU A 119 8.07 -1.54 3.57
CA GLU A 119 8.49 -2.33 4.72
C GLU A 119 9.42 -1.55 5.66
N ILE A 120 10.40 -0.80 5.11
CA ILE A 120 11.29 0.06 5.91
C ILE A 120 10.49 1.16 6.60
N ALA A 121 9.60 1.83 5.88
CA ALA A 121 8.79 2.91 6.43
C ALA A 121 7.86 2.42 7.56
N ILE A 122 7.18 1.28 7.34
CA ILE A 122 6.24 0.73 8.34
C ILE A 122 7.01 0.21 9.56
N SER A 123 8.09 -0.55 9.36
CA SER A 123 8.85 -1.15 10.46
C SER A 123 9.58 -0.11 11.31
N GLY A 124 10.01 1.01 10.69
CA GLY A 124 10.74 2.08 11.36
C GLY A 124 9.86 3.11 12.06
N ALA A 125 8.56 3.15 11.77
CA ALA A 125 7.64 4.12 12.34
C ALA A 125 7.50 3.98 13.86
N ARG A 126 7.30 5.12 14.55
CA ARG A 126 6.94 5.14 15.98
C ARG A 126 5.55 4.59 16.21
N VAL A 127 4.63 4.87 15.30
CA VAL A 127 3.26 4.37 15.27
C VAL A 127 2.83 4.24 13.81
N VAL A 128 2.12 3.16 13.52
CA VAL A 128 1.44 2.96 12.23
C VAL A 128 -0.05 3.14 12.44
N ILE A 129 -0.68 3.99 11.63
CA ILE A 129 -2.11 4.24 11.64
C ILE A 129 -2.72 3.50 10.44
N CYS A 130 -3.79 2.76 10.70
CA CYS A 130 -4.63 2.12 9.68
C CYS A 130 -6.11 2.24 10.09
N HIS A 131 -7.03 1.74 9.27
CA HIS A 131 -8.47 1.95 9.44
C HIS A 131 -9.28 0.70 9.84
N SER A 132 -8.67 -0.48 9.93
CA SER A 132 -9.38 -1.71 10.29
C SER A 132 -8.53 -2.67 11.12
N GLU A 133 -9.17 -3.41 12.02
CA GLU A 133 -8.50 -4.46 12.82
C GLU A 133 -7.96 -5.62 11.96
N ALA A 134 -8.65 -5.92 10.85
CA ALA A 134 -8.16 -6.88 9.87
C ALA A 134 -6.81 -6.44 9.29
N PHE A 135 -6.68 -5.17 8.89
CA PHE A 135 -5.41 -4.67 8.36
C PHE A 135 -4.35 -4.52 9.45
N ARG A 136 -4.75 -4.08 10.65
CA ARG A 136 -3.87 -4.00 11.82
C ARG A 136 -3.19 -5.34 12.10
N SER A 137 -3.92 -6.45 12.00
CA SER A 137 -3.39 -7.80 12.21
C SER A 137 -2.25 -8.14 11.24
N VAL A 138 -2.34 -7.68 9.99
CA VAL A 138 -1.26 -7.81 8.99
C VAL A 138 -0.09 -6.90 9.33
N LEU A 139 -0.39 -5.63 9.65
CA LEU A 139 0.62 -4.60 9.95
C LEU A 139 1.43 -4.91 11.21
N LEU A 140 0.86 -5.65 12.17
CA LEU A 140 1.56 -6.14 13.37
C LEU A 140 2.74 -7.06 13.04
N GLY A 141 2.75 -7.68 11.85
CA GLY A 141 3.89 -8.43 11.33
C GLY A 141 5.11 -7.55 11.00
N PHE A 142 4.91 -6.24 10.82
CA PHE A 142 5.96 -5.28 10.51
C PHE A 142 6.29 -4.36 11.69
N ASN A 143 5.26 -3.86 12.39
CA ASN A 143 5.42 -2.92 13.50
C ASN A 143 4.56 -3.33 14.69
N ARG A 144 5.10 -3.29 15.92
CA ARG A 144 4.33 -3.65 17.12
C ARG A 144 3.36 -2.56 17.59
N ASN A 145 3.55 -1.31 17.15
CA ASN A 145 2.71 -0.18 17.53
C ASN A 145 1.82 0.24 16.37
N VAL A 146 0.73 -0.51 16.17
CA VAL A 146 -0.28 -0.22 15.15
C VAL A 146 -1.59 0.19 15.84
N VAL A 147 -2.09 1.36 15.48
CA VAL A 147 -3.34 1.93 15.97
C VAL A 147 -4.36 1.95 14.85
N VAL A 148 -5.59 1.56 15.17
CA VAL A 148 -6.73 1.68 14.27
C VAL A 148 -7.44 2.98 14.59
N ILE A 149 -7.54 3.86 13.59
CA ILE A 149 -8.34 5.07 13.67
C ILE A 149 -9.33 5.06 12.50
N PRO A 150 -10.65 5.18 12.75
CA PRO A 150 -11.63 5.26 11.69
C PRO A 150 -11.33 6.42 10.72
N PRO A 151 -11.58 6.26 9.42
CA PRO A 151 -11.33 7.32 8.46
C PRO A 151 -12.44 8.38 8.56
N HIS A 152 -12.15 9.67 8.34
CA HIS A 152 -13.12 10.76 8.58
C HIS A 152 -13.99 11.18 7.39
N PHE A 153 -15.13 11.78 7.67
CA PHE A 153 -15.91 12.59 6.75
C PHE A 153 -16.03 14.01 7.33
N ASP A 154 -15.80 15.03 6.49
CA ASP A 154 -16.00 16.42 6.89
C ASP A 154 -17.43 16.87 6.54
N PHE A 155 -18.25 17.05 7.57
CA PHE A 155 -19.63 17.53 7.41
C PHE A 155 -19.72 18.99 6.91
N SER A 156 -18.63 19.76 6.98
CA SER A 156 -18.59 21.12 6.43
C SER A 156 -18.63 21.16 4.90
N LEU A 157 -18.39 20.02 4.24
CA LEU A 157 -18.52 19.88 2.79
C LEU A 157 -19.97 19.94 2.31
N LEU A 158 -20.92 19.59 3.18
CA LEU A 158 -22.34 19.57 2.87
C LEU A 158 -22.90 20.99 2.82
N SER A 159 -23.82 21.22 1.89
CA SER A 159 -24.59 22.46 1.78
C SER A 159 -26.00 22.25 2.33
N ASP A 160 -26.67 23.34 2.70
CA ASP A 160 -28.11 23.31 2.92
C ASP A 160 -28.81 23.06 1.57
N VAL A 161 -29.52 21.94 1.48
CA VAL A 161 -30.32 21.59 0.29
C VAL A 161 -31.79 21.80 0.63
N PRO A 162 -32.57 22.52 -0.21
CA PRO A 162 -34.00 22.67 0.01
C PRO A 162 -34.72 21.33 0.15
N ASP A 163 -35.77 21.31 0.97
CA ASP A 163 -36.55 20.11 1.28
C ASP A 163 -37.71 19.87 0.29
N ASP A 164 -37.60 20.35 -0.95
CA ASP A 164 -38.59 20.10 -2.00
C ASP A 164 -38.63 18.61 -2.36
N ASP A 165 -39.64 18.04 -3.00
CA ASP A 165 -39.54 16.65 -3.51
C ASP A 165 -39.17 16.72 -4.99
N PRO A 166 -38.04 16.12 -5.46
CA PRO A 166 -37.72 16.14 -6.88
C PRO A 166 -38.74 15.37 -7.73
N GLY A 167 -39.66 14.62 -7.13
CA GLY A 167 -40.74 13.86 -7.80
C GLY A 167 -40.25 12.59 -8.50
N GLU A 168 -38.94 12.48 -8.70
CA GLU A 168 -38.24 11.37 -9.36
C GLU A 168 -37.50 10.49 -8.34
N LEU A 169 -37.61 9.17 -8.52
CA LEU A 169 -36.92 8.18 -7.69
C LEU A 169 -35.51 7.94 -8.26
N ARG A 170 -34.54 8.71 -7.77
CA ARG A 170 -33.16 8.63 -8.27
C ARG A 170 -32.32 7.62 -7.49
N ILE A 171 -31.58 6.78 -8.20
CA ILE A 171 -30.67 5.77 -7.66
C ILE A 171 -29.26 6.07 -8.14
N GLY A 172 -28.36 6.36 -7.22
CA GLY A 172 -26.98 6.73 -7.55
C GLY A 172 -26.02 5.55 -7.62
N VAL A 173 -25.08 5.60 -8.56
CA VAL A 173 -23.93 4.70 -8.62
C VAL A 173 -22.69 5.53 -8.85
N VAL A 174 -21.69 5.45 -7.96
CA VAL A 174 -20.42 6.15 -8.16
C VAL A 174 -19.40 5.17 -8.73
N GLY A 175 -19.15 5.27 -10.04
CA GLY A 175 -18.29 4.38 -10.81
C GLY A 175 -16.94 4.99 -11.17
N ASN A 176 -15.96 4.12 -11.42
CA ASN A 176 -14.68 4.47 -12.02
C ASN A 176 -14.31 3.39 -13.04
N VAL A 177 -13.83 3.77 -14.22
CA VAL A 177 -13.47 2.84 -15.30
C VAL A 177 -12.44 1.79 -14.85
N SER A 178 -11.50 2.15 -13.97
CA SER A 178 -10.51 1.21 -13.39
C SER A 178 -11.14 0.14 -12.49
N ARG A 179 -12.41 0.30 -12.14
CA ARG A 179 -13.23 -0.56 -11.28
C ARG A 179 -14.50 -1.02 -12.00
N ALA A 180 -14.48 -1.05 -13.34
CA ALA A 180 -15.62 -1.47 -14.14
C ALA A 180 -16.15 -2.86 -13.73
N SER A 181 -15.26 -3.77 -13.33
CA SER A 181 -15.63 -5.10 -12.84
C SER A 181 -16.46 -5.08 -11.56
N ASP A 182 -16.32 -4.07 -10.70
CA ASP A 182 -17.14 -3.96 -9.48
C ASP A 182 -18.60 -3.68 -9.84
N ILE A 183 -18.87 -2.91 -10.91
CA ILE A 183 -20.22 -2.46 -11.27
C ILE A 183 -20.85 -3.26 -12.41
N ALA A 184 -20.14 -4.20 -13.03
CA ALA A 184 -20.59 -4.89 -14.24
C ALA A 184 -21.93 -5.63 -14.05
N PHE A 185 -22.14 -6.29 -12.91
CA PHE A 185 -23.40 -6.99 -12.62
C PHE A 185 -24.60 -6.03 -12.46
N LEU A 186 -24.37 -4.73 -12.27
CA LEU A 186 -25.44 -3.74 -12.21
C LEU A 186 -26.18 -3.60 -13.54
N VAL A 187 -25.60 -4.03 -14.66
CA VAL A 187 -26.32 -4.09 -15.95
C VAL A 187 -27.60 -4.93 -15.81
N ASP A 188 -27.48 -6.11 -15.20
CA ASP A 188 -28.63 -7.00 -15.00
C ASP A 188 -29.54 -6.51 -13.89
N VAL A 189 -28.99 -5.85 -12.85
CA VAL A 189 -29.80 -5.21 -11.80
C VAL A 189 -30.71 -4.15 -12.40
N VAL A 190 -30.16 -3.24 -13.22
CA VAL A 190 -30.90 -2.15 -13.84
C VAL A 190 -32.02 -2.69 -14.73
N ARG A 191 -31.73 -3.68 -15.58
CA ARG A 191 -32.75 -4.33 -16.41
C ARG A 191 -33.88 -4.95 -15.59
N GLN A 192 -33.54 -5.74 -14.57
CA GLN A 192 -34.53 -6.38 -13.72
C GLN A 192 -35.41 -5.37 -12.97
N VAL A 193 -34.85 -4.25 -12.52
CA VAL A 193 -35.63 -3.19 -11.87
C VAL A 193 -36.54 -2.51 -12.89
N GLN A 194 -36.04 -2.15 -14.07
CA GLN A 194 -36.84 -1.48 -15.10
C GLN A 194 -37.99 -2.34 -15.62
N ASP A 195 -37.79 -3.65 -15.71
CA ASP A 195 -38.83 -4.60 -16.16
C ASP A 195 -39.95 -4.78 -15.12
N ARG A 196 -39.66 -4.56 -13.83
CA ARG A 196 -40.55 -4.93 -12.71
C ARG A 196 -41.08 -3.75 -11.91
N ALA A 197 -40.49 -2.56 -12.04
CA ALA A 197 -40.88 -1.39 -11.27
C ALA A 197 -42.21 -0.81 -11.76
N GLU A 198 -43.17 -0.62 -10.85
CA GLU A 198 -44.43 0.07 -11.15
C GLU A 198 -44.19 1.56 -11.43
N LYS A 199 -43.36 2.20 -10.61
CA LYS A 199 -42.86 3.57 -10.81
C LYS A 199 -41.40 3.51 -11.24
N GLN A 200 -41.13 3.90 -12.48
CA GLN A 200 -39.79 3.80 -13.05
C GLN A 200 -38.79 4.71 -12.31
N PRO A 201 -37.71 4.15 -11.72
CA PRO A 201 -36.64 4.94 -11.14
C PRO A 201 -35.69 5.45 -12.23
N VAL A 202 -34.87 6.43 -11.88
CA VAL A 202 -33.75 6.87 -12.71
C VAL A 202 -32.44 6.48 -12.06
N PHE A 203 -31.63 5.72 -12.79
CA PHE A 203 -30.28 5.36 -12.39
C PHE A 203 -29.29 6.42 -12.85
N GLU A 204 -28.52 7.00 -11.93
CA GLU A 204 -27.49 7.99 -12.23
C GLU A 204 -26.11 7.40 -11.97
N PHE A 205 -25.39 7.11 -13.05
CA PHE A 205 -24.02 6.61 -13.01
C PHE A 205 -23.04 7.79 -13.05
N PHE A 206 -22.35 8.00 -11.94
CA PHE A 206 -21.41 9.08 -11.74
C PHE A 206 -19.99 8.63 -12.07
N GLY A 207 -19.37 9.26 -13.08
CA GLY A 207 -17.98 9.05 -13.47
C GLY A 207 -17.74 7.87 -14.43
N TYR A 208 -18.49 6.78 -14.30
CA TYR A 208 -18.44 5.67 -15.24
C TYR A 208 -19.78 4.95 -15.33
N THR A 209 -20.26 4.78 -16.56
CA THR A 209 -21.47 4.02 -16.90
C THR A 209 -21.06 2.81 -17.74
N PRO A 210 -21.54 1.59 -17.44
CA PRO A 210 -21.34 0.44 -18.32
C PRO A 210 -21.85 0.75 -19.74
N PRO A 211 -21.10 0.43 -20.80
CA PRO A 211 -21.50 0.71 -22.19
C PRO A 211 -22.90 0.17 -22.55
N GLU A 212 -23.27 -0.97 -21.95
CA GLU A 212 -24.57 -1.62 -22.12
C GLU A 212 -25.74 -0.78 -21.60
N LEU A 213 -25.49 0.20 -20.74
CA LEU A 213 -26.49 1.05 -20.10
C LEU A 213 -26.54 2.49 -20.66
N GLU A 214 -25.57 2.93 -21.47
CA GLU A 214 -25.46 4.33 -21.92
C GLU A 214 -26.69 4.85 -22.68
N ARG A 215 -27.47 3.95 -23.30
CA ARG A 215 -28.67 4.28 -24.10
C ARG A 215 -29.96 3.68 -23.54
N VAL A 216 -29.91 3.16 -22.32
CA VAL A 216 -31.08 2.57 -21.67
C VAL A 216 -31.96 3.69 -21.12
N ALA A 217 -33.25 3.68 -21.43
CA ALA A 217 -34.21 4.65 -20.90
C ALA A 217 -34.20 4.59 -19.37
N GLY A 218 -34.22 5.74 -18.69
CA GLY A 218 -34.11 5.78 -17.21
C GLY A 218 -32.69 5.60 -16.68
N VAL A 219 -31.66 5.61 -17.53
CA VAL A 219 -30.25 5.71 -17.13
C VAL A 219 -29.68 7.07 -17.53
N ARG A 220 -28.91 7.69 -16.63
CA ARG A 220 -28.17 8.94 -16.87
C ARG A 220 -26.69 8.73 -16.53
N SER A 221 -25.83 9.20 -17.42
CA SER A 221 -24.39 9.27 -17.20
C SER A 221 -24.01 10.67 -16.73
N LEU A 222 -23.36 10.76 -15.58
CA LEU A 222 -22.82 12.01 -15.02
C LEU A 222 -21.29 12.01 -15.14
N PRO A 223 -20.65 13.15 -15.43
CA PRO A 223 -19.20 13.23 -15.63
C PRO A 223 -18.44 12.93 -14.34
N ALA A 224 -17.19 12.49 -14.45
CA ALA A 224 -16.31 12.35 -13.30
C ALA A 224 -15.88 13.73 -12.77
N ILE A 225 -16.01 13.94 -11.45
CA ILE A 225 -15.52 15.13 -10.76
C ILE A 225 -14.28 14.74 -9.95
N ARG A 226 -13.17 15.47 -10.18
CA ARG A 226 -11.89 15.20 -9.51
C ARG A 226 -11.76 15.88 -8.16
N ASP A 227 -12.31 17.09 -8.02
CA ASP A 227 -12.30 17.80 -6.75
C ASP A 227 -13.29 17.13 -5.78
N TYR A 228 -12.79 16.73 -4.61
CA TYR A 228 -13.60 15.96 -3.66
C TYR A 228 -14.76 16.78 -3.08
N ARG A 229 -14.54 18.08 -2.83
CA ARG A 229 -15.57 18.97 -2.26
C ARG A 229 -16.69 19.22 -3.27
N GLU A 230 -16.32 19.48 -4.52
CA GLU A 230 -17.28 19.61 -5.63
C GLU A 230 -18.05 18.29 -5.83
N PHE A 231 -17.36 17.14 -5.79
CA PHE A 231 -18.00 15.83 -5.91
C PHE A 231 -19.04 15.58 -4.80
N ILE A 232 -18.72 15.85 -3.53
CA ILE A 232 -19.69 15.67 -2.42
C ILE A 232 -20.91 16.59 -2.59
N ARG A 233 -20.70 17.84 -3.00
CA ARG A 233 -21.80 18.80 -3.22
C ARG A 233 -22.69 18.38 -4.38
N GLU A 234 -22.10 17.94 -5.49
CA GLU A 234 -22.89 17.45 -6.63
C GLU A 234 -23.60 16.14 -6.29
N GLN A 235 -22.97 15.22 -5.55
CA GLN A 235 -23.64 14.01 -5.06
C GLN A 235 -24.87 14.37 -4.19
N GLN A 236 -24.71 15.33 -3.26
CA GLN A 236 -25.79 15.79 -2.40
C GLN A 236 -26.92 16.45 -3.23
N SER A 237 -26.56 17.25 -4.24
CA SER A 237 -27.52 17.94 -5.12
C SER A 237 -28.36 16.97 -5.96
N ARG A 238 -27.88 15.74 -6.18
CA ARG A 238 -28.64 14.72 -6.91
C ARG A 238 -29.87 14.24 -6.16
N ARG A 239 -29.87 14.30 -4.83
CA ARG A 239 -30.99 13.89 -3.96
C ARG A 239 -31.44 12.46 -4.20
N TRP A 240 -30.45 11.56 -4.31
CA TRP A 240 -30.69 10.14 -4.46
C TRP A 240 -31.53 9.60 -3.31
N LEU A 241 -32.54 8.80 -3.66
CA LEU A 241 -33.28 8.00 -2.68
C LEU A 241 -32.39 6.87 -2.14
N LEU A 242 -31.63 6.27 -3.05
CA LEU A 242 -30.81 5.10 -2.79
C LEU A 242 -29.48 5.24 -3.53
N ALA A 243 -28.40 4.76 -2.93
CA ALA A 243 -27.09 4.68 -3.59
C ALA A 243 -26.53 3.27 -3.55
N LEU A 244 -25.86 2.87 -4.63
CA LEU A 244 -25.31 1.53 -4.82
C LEU A 244 -23.79 1.59 -4.71
N ALA A 245 -23.24 0.79 -3.80
CA ALA A 245 -21.81 0.68 -3.55
C ALA A 245 -21.33 -0.76 -3.74
N PRO A 246 -21.28 -1.25 -4.99
CA PRO A 246 -20.77 -2.56 -5.24
C PRO A 246 -19.25 -2.61 -5.07
N LEU A 247 -18.78 -3.76 -4.61
CA LEU A 247 -17.36 -4.04 -4.44
C LEU A 247 -17.14 -5.54 -4.71
N ALA A 248 -16.31 -5.85 -5.71
CA ALA A 248 -16.00 -7.25 -6.02
C ALA A 248 -15.25 -7.92 -4.86
N ASP A 249 -15.61 -9.18 -4.59
CA ASP A 249 -14.97 -9.97 -3.54
C ASP A 249 -13.57 -10.41 -3.98
N THR A 250 -12.58 -9.61 -3.58
CA THR A 250 -11.17 -9.84 -3.87
C THR A 250 -10.38 -9.72 -2.57
N PRO A 251 -9.24 -10.42 -2.41
CA PRO A 251 -8.40 -10.28 -1.23
C PRO A 251 -8.01 -8.82 -0.93
N PHE A 252 -7.79 -8.00 -1.97
CA PHE A 252 -7.52 -6.57 -1.82
C PHE A 252 -8.73 -5.79 -1.30
N ALA A 253 -9.95 -6.08 -1.80
CA ALA A 253 -11.17 -5.40 -1.38
C ALA A 253 -11.47 -5.56 0.12
N ALA A 254 -11.07 -6.68 0.73
CA ALA A 254 -11.24 -6.92 2.16
C ALA A 254 -10.52 -5.90 3.07
N TYR A 255 -9.52 -5.20 2.54
CA TYR A 255 -8.73 -4.20 3.28
C TYR A 255 -9.06 -2.76 2.88
N LYS A 256 -10.02 -2.53 1.98
CA LYS A 256 -10.44 -1.18 1.60
C LYS A 256 -11.08 -0.43 2.77
N THR A 257 -11.21 0.88 2.61
CA THR A 257 -11.95 1.76 3.51
C THR A 257 -13.45 1.77 3.17
N ASN A 258 -14.28 2.15 4.14
CA ASN A 258 -15.74 2.24 3.99
C ASN A 258 -16.19 3.56 3.34
N ASN A 259 -15.43 4.08 2.37
CA ASN A 259 -15.63 5.44 1.84
C ASN A 259 -17.07 5.71 1.39
N LYS A 260 -17.67 4.79 0.63
CA LYS A 260 -19.05 4.92 0.14
C LYS A 260 -20.09 4.95 1.26
N PHE A 261 -19.87 4.24 2.36
CA PHE A 261 -20.78 4.31 3.50
C PHE A 261 -20.75 5.69 4.15
N ARG A 262 -19.56 6.26 4.33
CA ARG A 262 -19.40 7.59 4.92
C ARG A 262 -19.99 8.68 4.04
N GLU A 263 -19.71 8.62 2.74
CA GLU A 263 -20.24 9.58 1.75
C GLU A 263 -21.76 9.55 1.69
N PHE A 264 -22.36 8.36 1.52
CA PHE A 264 -23.81 8.24 1.39
C PHE A 264 -24.50 8.52 2.72
N GLY A 265 -23.99 7.96 3.82
CA GLY A 265 -24.55 8.16 5.15
C GLY A 265 -24.46 9.61 5.61
N ALA A 266 -23.38 10.34 5.32
CA ALA A 266 -23.30 11.77 5.64
C ALA A 266 -24.32 12.60 4.85
N CYS A 267 -24.57 12.25 3.58
CA CYS A 267 -25.60 12.88 2.75
C CYS A 267 -27.03 12.44 3.09
N GLY A 268 -27.23 11.53 4.07
CA GLY A 268 -28.55 11.01 4.43
C GLY A 268 -29.15 10.08 3.37
N ILE A 269 -28.32 9.46 2.53
CA ILE A 269 -28.73 8.57 1.45
C ILE A 269 -28.60 7.13 1.93
N ALA A 270 -29.69 6.35 1.83
CA ALA A 270 -29.64 4.92 2.11
C ALA A 270 -28.77 4.21 1.07
N GLY A 271 -27.96 3.24 1.51
CA GLY A 271 -27.04 2.52 0.64
C GLY A 271 -27.31 1.02 0.56
N ILE A 272 -27.13 0.44 -0.63
CA ILE A 272 -26.92 -0.99 -0.82
C ILE A 272 -25.43 -1.23 -1.05
N TYR A 273 -24.86 -2.14 -0.26
CA TYR A 273 -23.43 -2.41 -0.20
C TYR A 273 -23.17 -3.89 -0.45
N SER A 274 -22.08 -4.22 -1.15
CA SER A 274 -21.68 -5.64 -1.32
C SER A 274 -21.29 -6.28 0.01
N ASP A 275 -21.61 -7.56 0.16
CA ASP A 275 -21.33 -8.37 1.36
C ASP A 275 -19.84 -8.69 1.54
N THR A 276 -19.09 -7.66 1.93
CA THR A 276 -17.65 -7.69 2.15
C THR A 276 -17.34 -7.32 3.60
N PRO A 277 -16.17 -7.74 4.14
CA PRO A 277 -15.80 -7.44 5.52
C PRO A 277 -15.88 -5.95 5.89
N VAL A 278 -15.54 -5.05 4.96
CA VAL A 278 -15.59 -3.60 5.19
C VAL A 278 -17.01 -3.09 5.44
N TYR A 279 -18.00 -3.62 4.70
CA TYR A 279 -19.39 -3.18 4.85
C TYR A 279 -20.11 -3.91 5.98
N ARG A 280 -19.82 -5.20 6.23
CA ARG A 280 -20.31 -5.90 7.43
C ARG A 280 -19.88 -5.21 8.73
N ALA A 281 -18.68 -4.62 8.75
CA ALA A 281 -18.18 -3.89 9.91
C ALA A 281 -18.70 -2.45 10.03
N SER A 282 -19.27 -1.88 8.96
CA SER A 282 -19.66 -0.46 8.93
C SER A 282 -21.16 -0.23 8.86
N VAL A 283 -21.92 -1.19 8.30
CA VAL A 283 -23.34 -1.05 7.98
C VAL A 283 -24.15 -2.01 8.85
N GLU A 284 -25.13 -1.46 9.55
CA GLU A 284 -26.10 -2.26 10.29
C GLU A 284 -27.25 -2.61 9.34
N HIS A 285 -27.25 -3.85 8.85
CA HIS A 285 -28.19 -4.34 7.83
C HIS A 285 -29.64 -4.04 8.21
N GLY A 286 -30.38 -3.38 7.30
CA GLY A 286 -31.77 -2.97 7.48
C GLY A 286 -31.98 -1.72 8.34
N ARG A 287 -30.92 -1.20 8.99
CA ARG A 287 -31.00 -0.02 9.86
C ARG A 287 -30.27 1.19 9.29
N THR A 288 -29.05 1.00 8.78
CA THR A 288 -28.22 2.09 8.22
C THR A 288 -27.83 1.82 6.77
N GLY A 289 -28.50 0.86 6.13
CA GLY A 289 -28.26 0.39 4.77
C GLY A 289 -28.44 -1.12 4.68
N TRP A 290 -28.22 -1.68 3.49
CA TRP A 290 -28.30 -3.12 3.25
C TRP A 290 -26.96 -3.66 2.79
N VAL A 291 -26.51 -4.71 3.47
CA VAL A 291 -25.34 -5.51 3.05
C VAL A 291 -25.87 -6.75 2.36
N LEU A 292 -25.60 -6.91 1.07
CA LEU A 292 -26.17 -7.94 0.22
C LEU A 292 -25.09 -8.69 -0.58
N PRO A 293 -25.27 -9.99 -0.86
CA PRO A 293 -24.38 -10.75 -1.72
C PRO A 293 -24.23 -10.07 -3.10
N HIS A 294 -23.11 -10.30 -3.77
CA HIS A 294 -22.82 -9.74 -5.11
C HIS A 294 -23.64 -10.48 -6.19
N ASP A 295 -24.96 -10.30 -6.14
CA ASP A 295 -25.97 -11.00 -6.93
C ASP A 295 -27.02 -10.02 -7.45
N SER A 296 -27.34 -10.10 -8.75
CA SER A 296 -28.21 -9.13 -9.40
C SER A 296 -29.68 -9.26 -8.96
N ALA A 297 -30.17 -10.48 -8.72
CA ALA A 297 -31.54 -10.72 -8.32
C ALA A 297 -31.83 -10.16 -6.92
N THR A 298 -30.91 -10.37 -5.98
CA THR A 298 -31.01 -9.87 -4.61
C THR A 298 -30.97 -8.34 -4.57
N TRP A 299 -30.10 -7.71 -5.36
CA TRP A 299 -30.02 -6.25 -5.43
C TRP A 299 -31.25 -5.64 -6.09
N ALA A 300 -31.73 -6.22 -7.19
CA ALA A 300 -32.94 -5.75 -7.85
C ALA A 300 -34.16 -5.86 -6.92
N ALA A 301 -34.30 -6.96 -6.18
CA ALA A 301 -35.37 -7.14 -5.21
C ALA A 301 -35.34 -6.06 -4.11
N GLN A 302 -34.15 -5.78 -3.55
CA GLN A 302 -34.02 -4.74 -2.53
C GLN A 302 -34.31 -3.35 -3.09
N ILE A 303 -33.85 -3.04 -4.30
CA ILE A 303 -34.16 -1.77 -4.97
C ILE A 303 -35.68 -1.61 -5.14
N LEU A 304 -36.37 -2.65 -5.64
CA LEU A 304 -37.82 -2.64 -5.81
C LEU A 304 -38.55 -2.38 -4.48
N GLN A 305 -38.10 -2.99 -3.37
CA GLN A 305 -38.64 -2.70 -2.05
C GLN A 305 -38.42 -1.23 -1.64
N SER A 306 -37.20 -0.72 -1.83
CA SER A 306 -36.83 0.65 -1.45
C SER A 306 -37.60 1.72 -2.23
N ILE A 307 -37.84 1.52 -3.52
CA ILE A 307 -38.59 2.47 -4.33
C ILE A 307 -40.10 2.44 -4.05
N ASN A 308 -40.62 1.31 -3.54
CA ASN A 308 -42.03 1.16 -3.15
C ASN A 308 -42.34 1.77 -1.78
N ASP A 309 -41.33 1.94 -0.92
CA ASP A 309 -41.44 2.71 0.33
C ASP A 309 -40.28 3.73 0.47
N PRO A 310 -40.37 4.87 -0.26
CA PRO A 310 -39.35 5.91 -0.19
C PRO A 310 -39.21 6.53 1.20
N ALA A 311 -40.29 6.59 1.99
CA ALA A 311 -40.26 7.18 3.33
C ALA A 311 -39.42 6.33 4.28
N ALA A 312 -39.65 5.00 4.31
CA ALA A 312 -38.82 4.08 5.09
C ALA A 312 -37.37 4.07 4.60
N THR A 313 -37.15 4.14 3.29
CA THR A 313 -35.80 4.22 2.72
C THR A 313 -35.06 5.49 3.16
N ARG A 314 -35.72 6.65 3.15
CA ARG A 314 -35.14 7.90 3.67
C ARG A 314 -34.82 7.82 5.17
N ALA A 315 -35.66 7.13 5.96
CA ALA A 315 -35.39 6.92 7.39
C ALA A 315 -34.11 6.10 7.63
N ILE A 316 -33.82 5.10 6.79
CA ILE A 316 -32.56 4.33 6.84
C ILE A 316 -31.36 5.23 6.53
N GLY A 317 -31.49 6.12 5.54
CA GLY A 317 -30.48 7.13 5.23
C GLY A 317 -30.22 8.08 6.41
N ALA A 318 -31.29 8.56 7.06
CA ALA A 318 -31.18 9.39 8.27
C ALA A 318 -30.49 8.66 9.43
N ALA A 319 -30.81 7.39 9.67
CA ALA A 319 -30.12 6.58 10.67
C ALA A 319 -28.61 6.38 10.35
N ALA A 320 -28.24 6.32 9.07
CA ALA A 320 -26.84 6.29 8.66
C ALA A 320 -26.09 7.59 9.01
N VAL A 321 -26.75 8.76 8.91
CA VAL A 321 -26.16 10.06 9.33
C VAL A 321 -25.70 10.00 10.77
N GLU A 322 -26.52 9.45 11.68
CA GLU A 322 -26.20 9.36 13.10
C GLU A 322 -24.92 8.54 13.35
N VAL A 323 -24.78 7.41 12.65
CA VAL A 323 -23.59 6.56 12.76
C VAL A 323 -22.35 7.26 12.19
N VAL A 324 -22.49 7.91 11.03
CA VAL A 324 -21.37 8.63 10.40
C VAL A 324 -20.94 9.83 11.25
N ARG A 325 -21.87 10.62 11.80
CA ARG A 325 -21.54 11.72 12.74
C ARG A 325 -20.85 11.20 13.99
N ARG A 326 -21.33 10.10 14.57
CA ARG A 326 -20.75 9.56 15.81
C ARG A 326 -19.32 9.04 15.62
N ILE A 327 -19.05 8.33 14.52
CA ILE A 327 -17.80 7.57 14.33
C ILE A 327 -16.80 8.30 13.44
N HIS A 328 -17.29 8.97 12.40
CA HIS A 328 -16.47 9.46 11.29
C HIS A 328 -16.40 10.99 11.21
N ASP A 329 -17.07 11.74 12.07
CA ASP A 329 -17.01 13.21 12.03
C ASP A 329 -15.56 13.71 12.19
N ALA A 330 -15.16 14.61 11.29
CA ALA A 330 -13.78 15.05 11.15
C ALA A 330 -13.15 15.57 12.45
N PRO A 331 -13.83 16.37 13.30
CA PRO A 331 -13.28 16.80 14.58
C PRO A 331 -12.96 15.63 15.53
N ASN A 332 -13.80 14.60 15.57
CA ASN A 332 -13.58 13.43 16.44
C ASN A 332 -12.38 12.62 15.97
N VAL A 333 -12.30 12.35 14.67
CA VAL A 333 -11.17 11.63 14.08
C VAL A 333 -9.89 12.44 14.18
N HIS A 334 -9.93 13.74 13.89
CA HIS A 334 -8.80 14.65 14.07
C HIS A 334 -8.25 14.60 15.50
N ALA A 335 -9.12 14.67 16.51
CA ALA A 335 -8.70 14.57 17.91
C ALA A 335 -7.99 13.23 18.21
N ALA A 336 -8.49 12.11 17.68
CA ALA A 336 -7.87 10.79 17.83
C ALA A 336 -6.49 10.72 17.14
N TRP A 337 -6.37 11.24 15.93
CA TRP A 337 -5.09 11.36 15.21
C TRP A 337 -4.11 12.23 15.98
N ARG A 338 -4.53 13.43 16.39
CA ARG A 338 -3.70 14.38 17.12
C ARG A 338 -3.19 13.77 18.43
N LYS A 339 -4.05 13.13 19.22
CA LYS A 339 -3.67 12.40 20.44
C LYS A 339 -2.61 11.34 20.15
N THR A 340 -2.81 10.53 19.11
CA THR A 340 -1.90 9.46 18.69
C THR A 340 -0.53 10.02 18.28
N LEU A 341 -0.51 11.04 17.41
CA LEU A 341 0.72 11.65 16.92
C LEU A 341 1.47 12.43 18.02
N VAL A 342 0.76 13.17 18.87
CA VAL A 342 1.36 13.85 20.02
C VAL A 342 2.00 12.82 20.93
N SER A 343 1.28 11.75 21.32
CA SER A 343 1.79 10.72 22.22
C SER A 343 2.98 9.96 21.62
N ALA A 344 2.92 9.57 20.35
CA ALA A 344 3.96 8.75 19.71
C ALA A 344 5.24 9.56 19.38
N LEU A 345 5.09 10.87 19.16
CA LEU A 345 6.17 11.75 18.69
C LEU A 345 6.61 12.78 19.74
N SER A 346 6.06 12.78 20.96
CA SER A 346 6.51 13.65 22.07
C SER A 346 7.65 13.03 22.88
N GLU A 347 7.79 11.71 22.86
CA GLU A 347 8.89 11.01 23.52
C GLU A 347 10.21 11.24 22.77
N THR A 348 10.93 12.30 23.14
CA THR A 348 12.39 12.37 22.96
C THR A 348 13.07 11.49 23.99
N SER A 349 12.74 10.21 24.02
CA SER A 349 13.46 9.27 24.86
C SER A 349 14.85 9.10 24.27
N LYS A 350 15.79 9.96 24.69
CA LYS A 350 17.24 9.75 24.56
C LYS A 350 17.61 8.35 25.02
N GLU A 351 16.83 7.73 25.91
CA GLU A 351 16.92 6.34 26.35
C GLU A 351 16.35 5.30 25.38
N ARG A 352 15.41 5.64 24.49
CA ARG A 352 14.99 4.75 23.39
C ARG A 352 15.85 4.99 22.15
N ALA A 353 16.35 6.20 21.91
CA ALA A 353 17.42 6.43 20.95
C ALA A 353 18.72 5.76 21.41
N ARG A 354 19.07 5.77 22.72
CA ARG A 354 20.19 5.01 23.32
C ARG A 354 19.90 3.53 23.52
N ARG A 355 18.68 3.06 23.81
CA ARG A 355 18.33 1.62 23.79
C ARG A 355 18.25 1.13 22.36
N ILE A 356 17.75 1.90 21.40
CA ILE A 356 17.95 1.60 19.98
C ILE A 356 19.46 1.60 19.77
N TRP A 357 20.24 2.64 20.04
CA TRP A 357 21.71 2.62 19.88
C TRP A 357 22.51 1.57 20.68
N GLN A 358 22.02 1.04 21.81
CA GLN A 358 22.69 0.07 22.69
C GLN A 358 22.19 -1.36 22.45
N THR A 359 20.89 -1.54 22.21
CA THR A 359 20.32 -2.74 21.59
C THR A 359 20.59 -2.74 20.07
N TRP A 360 21.19 -1.69 19.52
CA TRP A 360 21.73 -1.64 18.17
C TRP A 360 23.25 -1.68 18.23
N ARG A 361 23.94 -1.24 19.28
CA ARG A 361 25.38 -1.56 19.45
C ARG A 361 25.55 -3.05 19.70
N VAL A 362 24.74 -3.62 20.59
CA VAL A 362 24.79 -5.04 21.00
C VAL A 362 23.93 -5.94 20.09
N ARG A 363 23.12 -5.36 19.18
CA ARG A 363 22.22 -6.14 18.29
C ARG A 363 22.06 -5.63 16.84
N TYR A 364 22.82 -4.61 16.39
CA TYR A 364 22.80 -4.17 14.98
C TYR A 364 24.17 -3.67 14.42
N TRP A 365 25.10 -3.21 15.26
CA TRP A 365 26.52 -3.00 14.95
C TRP A 365 27.28 -4.31 15.12
N ASP A 366 26.89 -5.12 16.11
CA ASP A 366 27.32 -6.53 16.23
C ASP A 366 26.31 -7.54 15.62
N CYS A 367 25.19 -7.08 15.04
CA CYS A 367 24.29 -7.92 14.23
C CYS A 367 23.71 -7.11 13.05
N PHE A 368 24.50 -6.56 12.15
CA PHE A 368 25.08 -7.27 11.02
C PHE A 368 25.57 -6.12 10.08
N PRO A 369 26.84 -6.06 9.64
CA PRO A 369 27.04 -5.99 8.19
C PRO A 369 26.10 -7.06 7.68
N VAL A 370 25.05 -6.79 6.88
CA VAL A 370 24.21 -7.91 6.42
C VAL A 370 25.22 -8.92 5.92
N ARG A 371 25.40 -10.04 6.64
CA ARG A 371 25.98 -11.21 6.04
C ARG A 371 24.84 -11.55 5.13
N GLN A 372 24.88 -10.93 3.96
CA GLN A 372 23.98 -11.21 2.88
C GLN A 372 24.32 -12.66 2.69
N GLN A 373 23.44 -13.53 3.19
CA GLN A 373 23.50 -14.92 2.83
C GLN A 373 23.19 -14.90 1.35
N LEU A 374 24.26 -14.78 0.59
CA LEU A 374 24.33 -15.24 -0.76
C LEU A 374 24.10 -16.75 -0.64
N ILE A 375 22.89 -17.19 -0.94
CA ILE A 375 22.64 -18.61 -1.12
C ILE A 375 23.15 -18.92 -2.52
N LEU A 376 24.42 -19.28 -2.62
CA LEU A 376 24.95 -19.97 -3.80
C LEU A 376 24.80 -21.46 -3.55
N THR A 377 23.84 -22.06 -4.23
CA THR A 377 23.70 -23.52 -4.30
C THR A 377 24.57 -24.04 -5.44
N ALA A 378 25.61 -24.80 -5.11
CA ALA A 378 26.28 -25.66 -6.08
C ALA A 378 25.49 -26.97 -6.16
N ALA A 379 24.98 -27.32 -7.34
CA ALA A 379 24.38 -28.64 -7.56
C ALA A 379 25.50 -29.62 -7.90
N GLY A 380 25.68 -30.66 -7.08
CA GLY A 380 26.49 -31.82 -7.46
C GLY A 380 25.81 -32.61 -8.59
N PRO A 381 26.59 -33.34 -9.43
CA PRO A 381 26.09 -33.96 -10.67
C PRO A 381 25.04 -35.07 -10.51
N ASN A 382 24.63 -35.43 -9.28
CA ASN A 382 23.71 -36.56 -9.00
C ASN A 382 22.50 -36.19 -8.14
N SER A 383 21.73 -35.15 -8.49
CA SER A 383 20.39 -34.96 -7.91
C SER A 383 19.31 -35.09 -8.99
N SER A 384 18.80 -36.31 -9.13
CA SER A 384 17.61 -36.60 -9.93
C SER A 384 16.38 -35.96 -9.25
N SER A 385 15.62 -35.22 -10.05
CA SER A 385 14.34 -34.62 -9.71
C SER A 385 13.32 -35.65 -9.24
N LEU A 386 12.66 -35.41 -8.11
CA LEU A 386 11.38 -36.04 -7.79
C LEU A 386 10.23 -35.07 -8.15
N PRO A 387 9.20 -35.53 -8.89
CA PRO A 387 8.05 -34.71 -9.23
C PRO A 387 7.00 -34.77 -8.11
N GLY A 388 6.51 -33.60 -7.69
CA GLY A 388 5.25 -33.48 -6.96
C GLY A 388 5.36 -33.27 -5.45
N GLU A 389 5.84 -32.10 -5.02
CA GLU A 389 5.42 -31.54 -3.73
C GLU A 389 5.20 -30.03 -3.83
N ARG A 390 3.97 -29.59 -3.52
CA ARG A 390 3.61 -28.19 -3.33
C ARG A 390 4.17 -27.74 -1.98
N HIS A 391 5.36 -27.12 -1.96
CA HIS A 391 5.87 -26.46 -0.77
C HIS A 391 5.79 -24.94 -0.91
N GLY A 392 4.84 -24.35 -0.19
CA GLY A 392 4.74 -22.92 0.02
C GLY A 392 5.77 -22.46 1.03
N TYR A 393 6.82 -21.80 0.58
CA TYR A 393 7.65 -20.88 1.36
C TYR A 393 8.29 -19.85 0.41
N TRP A 394 7.72 -18.65 0.37
CA TRP A 394 8.33 -17.50 -0.31
C TRP A 394 9.58 -17.05 0.46
N ARG A 395 10.77 -17.57 0.11
CA ARG A 395 12.05 -17.00 0.58
C ARG A 395 12.37 -15.75 -0.26
N ARG A 396 12.63 -14.63 0.43
CA ARG A 396 12.78 -13.26 -0.11
C ARG A 396 13.90 -13.15 -1.15
N PRO A 397 13.70 -12.51 -2.32
CA PRO A 397 14.80 -12.19 -3.23
C PRO A 397 15.66 -11.05 -2.66
N VAL A 398 16.97 -11.27 -2.57
CA VAL A 398 17.96 -10.25 -2.19
C VAL A 398 18.27 -9.39 -3.42
N LEU A 399 18.22 -8.06 -3.26
CA LEU A 399 18.51 -7.10 -4.33
C LEU A 399 19.84 -6.39 -4.10
N PHE A 400 20.68 -6.37 -5.13
CA PHE A 400 21.95 -5.64 -5.18
C PHE A 400 21.89 -4.58 -6.29
N HIS A 401 22.22 -3.34 -5.96
CA HIS A 401 22.41 -2.25 -6.95
C HIS A 401 23.90 -2.16 -7.28
N VAL A 402 24.22 -2.20 -8.56
CA VAL A 402 25.61 -2.14 -9.07
C VAL A 402 25.71 -0.96 -10.04
N PRO A 403 26.20 0.21 -9.57
CA PRO A 403 26.40 1.37 -10.43
C PRO A 403 27.28 1.09 -11.65
N ALA A 404 27.07 1.83 -12.74
CA ALA A 404 27.94 1.77 -13.91
C ALA A 404 29.42 2.02 -13.52
N GLY A 405 30.32 1.17 -14.01
CA GLY A 405 31.76 1.24 -13.72
C GLY A 405 32.18 0.70 -12.34
N SER A 406 31.25 0.22 -11.52
CA SER A 406 31.54 -0.28 -10.17
C SER A 406 31.59 -1.81 -10.09
N SER A 407 32.10 -2.31 -8.97
CA SER A 407 32.12 -3.75 -8.67
C SER A 407 31.58 -4.05 -7.27
N ILE A 408 30.97 -5.23 -7.12
CA ILE A 408 30.64 -5.84 -5.85
C ILE A 408 31.40 -7.16 -5.71
N GLU A 409 31.92 -7.48 -4.53
CA GLU A 409 32.72 -8.71 -4.32
C GLU A 409 32.41 -9.45 -3.02
N CYS A 410 32.46 -10.79 -3.02
CA CYS A 410 32.40 -11.63 -1.82
C CYS A 410 33.37 -12.78 -1.82
N TRP A 411 33.47 -13.40 -0.66
CA TRP A 411 34.04 -14.72 -0.49
C TRP A 411 32.93 -15.77 -0.41
N TRP A 412 33.13 -16.86 -1.14
CA TRP A 412 32.26 -18.02 -1.19
C TRP A 412 33.09 -19.28 -0.96
N ARG A 413 32.62 -20.21 -0.12
CA ARG A 413 33.28 -21.51 0.06
C ARG A 413 32.40 -22.61 -0.57
N PRO A 414 32.85 -23.29 -1.63
CA PRO A 414 32.06 -24.32 -2.28
C PRO A 414 31.84 -25.53 -1.34
N PRO A 415 30.63 -26.12 -1.30
CA PRO A 415 30.34 -27.26 -0.44
C PRO A 415 30.98 -28.57 -0.92
N CYS A 416 31.29 -28.66 -2.21
CA CYS A 416 31.92 -29.80 -2.85
C CYS A 416 32.78 -29.31 -4.01
N ALA A 417 33.84 -30.04 -4.33
CA ALA A 417 34.64 -29.78 -5.52
C ALA A 417 33.89 -30.25 -6.79
N GLY A 418 34.04 -29.51 -7.89
CA GLY A 418 33.43 -29.84 -9.19
C GLY A 418 32.85 -28.64 -9.92
N ASP A 419 32.07 -28.90 -10.97
CA ASP A 419 31.41 -27.85 -11.75
C ASP A 419 30.41 -27.08 -10.89
N ALA A 420 30.48 -25.75 -10.94
CA ALA A 420 29.51 -24.88 -10.27
C ALA A 420 28.64 -24.16 -11.30
N ALA A 421 27.36 -24.03 -10.98
CA ALA A 421 26.41 -23.24 -11.74
C ALA A 421 25.74 -22.21 -10.82
N PHE A 422 25.66 -20.98 -11.29
CA PHE A 422 25.01 -19.88 -10.58
C PHE A 422 23.85 -19.36 -11.40
N SER A 423 22.77 -18.98 -10.74
CA SER A 423 21.66 -18.28 -11.38
C SER A 423 21.48 -16.91 -10.73
N MET A 424 21.43 -15.86 -11.55
CA MET A 424 21.09 -14.51 -11.11
C MET A 424 20.03 -13.93 -12.03
N VAL A 425 19.12 -13.14 -11.51
CA VAL A 425 18.17 -12.37 -12.31
C VAL A 425 18.70 -10.97 -12.43
N VAL A 426 18.90 -10.50 -13.65
CA VAL A 426 19.38 -9.13 -13.90
C VAL A 426 18.17 -8.25 -14.21
N ALA A 427 18.05 -7.14 -13.49
CA ALA A 427 17.11 -6.08 -13.83
C ALA A 427 17.86 -4.83 -14.28
N THR A 428 17.36 -4.27 -15.36
CA THR A 428 17.98 -3.16 -16.06
C THR A 428 17.03 -1.97 -15.95
N TYR A 429 17.47 -0.91 -15.27
CA TYR A 429 16.64 0.28 -15.03
C TYR A 429 16.41 1.13 -16.29
N THR A 430 17.11 0.83 -17.39
CA THR A 430 17.05 1.57 -18.66
C THR A 430 16.88 0.63 -19.85
N ARG A 431 16.12 1.05 -20.86
CA ARG A 431 15.74 0.23 -22.04
C ARG A 431 16.84 0.06 -23.11
N ALA A 432 18.07 0.49 -22.84
CA ALA A 432 19.16 0.44 -23.81
C ALA A 432 20.54 0.46 -23.13
N LEU A 433 20.80 -0.50 -22.24
CA LEU A 433 22.14 -0.67 -21.68
C LEU A 433 23.10 -1.22 -22.74
N THR A 434 24.29 -0.63 -22.79
CA THR A 434 25.41 -1.08 -23.62
C THR A 434 26.58 -1.42 -22.71
N GLY A 435 27.45 -2.34 -23.13
CA GLY A 435 28.60 -2.80 -22.33
C GLY A 435 28.36 -4.16 -21.72
N GLN A 436 29.14 -4.52 -20.68
CA GLN A 436 29.24 -5.90 -20.22
C GLN A 436 29.04 -6.04 -18.72
N LEU A 437 28.40 -7.13 -18.31
CA LEU A 437 28.46 -7.63 -16.95
C LEU A 437 29.54 -8.71 -16.87
N VAL A 438 30.49 -8.58 -15.94
CA VAL A 438 31.61 -9.51 -15.78
C VAL A 438 31.59 -10.10 -14.38
N LEU A 439 31.48 -11.42 -14.27
CA LEU A 439 31.68 -12.16 -13.01
C LEU A 439 33.05 -12.83 -13.05
N ALA A 440 33.94 -12.41 -12.17
CA ALA A 440 35.24 -13.05 -11.92
C ALA A 440 35.14 -13.96 -10.69
N ILE A 441 35.77 -15.14 -10.78
CA ILE A 441 35.85 -16.13 -9.72
C ILE A 441 37.31 -16.49 -9.53
N GLU A 442 37.87 -16.10 -8.40
CA GLU A 442 39.28 -16.26 -8.12
C GLU A 442 39.48 -17.26 -6.99
N GLN A 443 40.21 -18.33 -7.26
CA GLN A 443 40.47 -19.40 -6.31
C GLN A 443 41.86 -19.99 -6.56
N ASP A 444 42.63 -20.21 -5.50
CA ASP A 444 43.94 -20.88 -5.53
C ASP A 444 44.94 -20.25 -6.55
N GLY A 445 44.88 -18.92 -6.69
CA GLY A 445 45.73 -18.17 -7.64
C GLY A 445 45.28 -18.24 -9.10
N SER A 446 44.19 -18.95 -9.39
CA SER A 446 43.53 -18.98 -10.70
C SER A 446 42.30 -18.05 -10.72
N ALA A 447 41.98 -17.48 -11.88
CA ALA A 447 40.81 -16.62 -12.06
C ALA A 447 40.01 -17.05 -13.29
N ASP A 448 38.76 -17.45 -13.09
CA ASP A 448 37.80 -17.73 -14.16
C ASP A 448 36.85 -16.56 -14.34
N HIS A 449 36.43 -16.31 -15.56
CA HIS A 449 35.61 -15.14 -15.89
C HIS A 449 34.41 -15.56 -16.73
N TRP A 450 33.24 -15.09 -16.33
CA TRP A 450 32.04 -15.13 -17.13
C TRP A 450 31.64 -13.71 -17.51
N THR A 451 31.23 -13.51 -18.77
CA THR A 451 30.87 -12.20 -19.31
C THR A 451 29.57 -12.32 -20.09
N CYS A 452 28.71 -11.30 -19.99
CA CYS A 452 27.50 -11.17 -20.80
C CYS A 452 27.33 -9.74 -21.31
N ASP A 453 26.93 -9.59 -22.57
CA ASP A 453 26.56 -8.29 -23.14
C ASP A 453 25.19 -7.87 -22.59
N LEU A 454 25.12 -6.67 -22.00
CA LEU A 454 23.89 -6.15 -21.39
C LEU A 454 22.77 -5.94 -22.42
N ARG A 455 23.08 -5.82 -23.73
CA ARG A 455 22.08 -5.73 -24.80
C ARG A 455 21.32 -7.03 -25.01
N GLU A 456 21.90 -8.15 -24.61
CA GLU A 456 21.30 -9.48 -24.77
C GLU A 456 20.42 -9.87 -23.58
N ILE A 457 20.47 -9.08 -22.49
CA ILE A 457 19.72 -9.31 -21.27
C ILE A 457 18.38 -8.58 -21.35
N LYS A 458 17.29 -9.35 -21.29
CA LYS A 458 15.95 -8.81 -21.06
C LYS A 458 15.79 -8.46 -19.59
N ASP A 459 15.09 -7.37 -19.29
CA ASP A 459 14.76 -7.01 -17.91
C ASP A 459 14.05 -8.16 -17.18
N GLY A 460 14.55 -8.55 -16.01
CA GLY A 460 14.04 -9.68 -15.24
C GLY A 460 14.45 -11.06 -15.75
N GLN A 461 15.37 -11.15 -16.73
CA GLN A 461 15.87 -12.43 -17.23
C GLN A 461 16.74 -13.14 -16.20
N VAL A 462 16.50 -14.45 -16.04
CA VAL A 462 17.40 -15.36 -15.31
C VAL A 462 18.61 -15.65 -16.20
N VAL A 463 19.78 -15.32 -15.70
CA VAL A 463 21.08 -15.59 -16.30
C VAL A 463 21.75 -16.72 -15.54
N ASN A 464 22.15 -17.75 -16.27
CA ASN A 464 22.86 -18.91 -15.72
C ASN A 464 24.34 -18.82 -16.08
N VAL A 465 25.18 -18.82 -15.05
CA VAL A 465 26.64 -18.81 -15.17
C VAL A 465 27.15 -20.21 -14.87
N ARG A 466 27.86 -20.81 -15.83
CA ARG A 466 28.64 -22.04 -15.60
C ARG A 466 30.10 -21.67 -15.52
N THR A 467 30.81 -22.33 -14.63
CA THR A 467 32.21 -22.05 -14.36
C THR A 467 33.03 -23.30 -14.55
N LYS A 468 34.35 -23.12 -14.65
CA LYS A 468 35.28 -24.25 -14.54
C LYS A 468 35.11 -24.97 -13.19
N PRO A 469 35.61 -26.22 -13.07
CA PRO A 469 35.62 -26.94 -11.80
C PRO A 469 36.29 -26.11 -10.70
N ILE A 470 35.63 -26.04 -9.55
CA ILE A 470 36.04 -25.23 -8.40
C ILE A 470 36.45 -26.18 -7.26
N SER A 471 37.50 -25.85 -6.49
CA SER A 471 37.93 -26.60 -5.31
C SER A 471 37.04 -26.29 -4.09
N THR A 472 37.20 -26.99 -2.97
CA THR A 472 36.44 -26.68 -1.72
C THR A 472 37.01 -25.50 -0.93
N ASP A 473 38.06 -24.87 -1.44
CA ASP A 473 38.70 -23.73 -0.77
C ASP A 473 37.93 -22.43 -1.01
N PRO A 474 38.10 -21.40 -0.18
CA PRO A 474 37.38 -20.13 -0.37
C PRO A 474 37.74 -19.47 -1.72
N ALA A 475 36.72 -19.21 -2.54
CA ALA A 475 36.83 -18.47 -3.78
C ALA A 475 36.32 -17.02 -3.60
N ARG A 476 36.97 -16.05 -4.25
CA ARG A 476 36.50 -14.67 -4.34
C ARG A 476 35.65 -14.49 -5.60
N LEU A 477 34.41 -14.08 -5.43
CA LEU A 477 33.51 -13.70 -6.52
C LEU A 477 33.49 -12.18 -6.63
N ARG A 478 33.75 -11.64 -7.81
CA ARG A 478 33.65 -10.21 -8.09
C ARG A 478 32.79 -9.99 -9.31
N LEU A 479 31.70 -9.25 -9.15
CA LEU A 479 30.82 -8.88 -10.25
C LEU A 479 31.02 -7.40 -10.56
N THR A 480 31.43 -7.11 -11.79
CA THR A 480 31.72 -5.76 -12.29
C THR A 480 30.71 -5.35 -13.35
N ASN A 481 30.04 -4.21 -13.14
CA ASN A 481 29.20 -3.60 -14.15
C ASN A 481 30.08 -2.70 -15.05
N LYS A 482 30.48 -3.21 -16.22
CA LYS A 482 31.16 -2.43 -17.27
C LYS A 482 30.16 -1.84 -18.27
N GLY A 483 28.91 -1.67 -17.86
CA GLY A 483 27.83 -1.12 -18.65
C GLY A 483 27.76 0.41 -18.60
N SER A 484 26.98 0.98 -19.51
CA SER A 484 26.68 2.42 -19.61
C SER A 484 25.63 2.92 -18.61
N GLY A 485 25.07 2.05 -17.78
CA GLY A 485 24.06 2.42 -16.79
C GLY A 485 23.98 1.43 -15.63
N ASP A 486 23.29 1.85 -14.58
CA ASP A 486 23.13 1.09 -13.35
C ASP A 486 22.29 -0.16 -13.57
N ILE A 487 22.64 -1.23 -12.85
CA ILE A 487 21.89 -2.49 -12.88
C ILE A 487 21.47 -2.91 -11.47
N ALA A 488 20.37 -3.66 -11.40
CA ALA A 488 19.95 -4.39 -10.22
C ALA A 488 20.10 -5.89 -10.45
N LEU A 489 20.40 -6.62 -9.38
CA LEU A 489 20.46 -8.07 -9.42
C LEU A 489 19.55 -8.64 -8.36
N TYR A 490 18.70 -9.58 -8.75
CA TYR A 490 17.93 -10.42 -7.84
C TYR A 490 18.55 -11.82 -7.81
N ALA A 491 18.86 -12.34 -6.62
CA ALA A 491 19.21 -13.75 -6.50
C ALA A 491 17.92 -14.60 -6.56
N CYS A 492 17.83 -15.51 -7.52
CA CYS A 492 16.74 -16.47 -7.63
C CYS A 492 17.33 -17.89 -7.59
N SER A 493 17.33 -18.53 -6.42
CA SER A 493 17.79 -19.91 -6.29
C SER A 493 16.69 -20.87 -6.76
N ARG A 494 16.95 -21.68 -7.79
CA ARG A 494 16.22 -22.93 -7.99
C ARG A 494 17.13 -24.11 -7.60
N LEU A 495 16.57 -25.00 -6.78
CA LEU A 495 16.98 -26.37 -6.42
C LEU A 495 17.94 -26.57 -5.22
N SER A 496 17.30 -27.02 -4.12
CA SER A 496 17.71 -27.96 -3.06
C SER A 496 19.18 -28.07 -2.64
N THR A 497 19.63 -27.20 -1.72
CA THR A 497 20.25 -27.52 -0.42
C THR A 497 20.67 -26.23 0.30
N THR A 498 20.49 -26.16 1.63
CA THR A 498 20.86 -24.97 2.43
C THR A 498 22.20 -25.24 3.12
N LEU A 499 23.18 -24.33 3.01
CA LEU A 499 24.46 -24.43 3.73
C LEU A 499 24.48 -23.48 4.94
N TYR A 500 24.83 -24.03 6.11
CA TYR A 500 25.13 -23.29 7.33
C TYR A 500 26.66 -23.32 7.57
N PRO A 501 27.33 -22.19 7.86
CA PRO A 501 28.72 -22.22 8.31
C PRO A 501 28.81 -22.52 9.82
N GLU A 502 29.62 -23.52 10.17
CA GLU A 502 29.77 -24.10 11.52
C GLU A 502 30.50 -23.23 12.56
N SER A 503 30.85 -21.98 12.26
CA SER A 503 31.46 -21.10 13.25
C SER A 503 31.03 -19.66 13.04
N GLY A 504 30.48 -19.05 14.10
CA GLY A 504 29.81 -17.75 14.08
C GLY A 504 30.64 -16.51 13.68
N ARG A 505 31.49 -16.51 12.65
CA ARG A 505 32.25 -15.35 12.13
C ARG A 505 31.93 -14.99 10.67
N GLN A 506 31.96 -13.68 10.36
CA GLN A 506 31.21 -12.95 9.31
C GLN A 506 31.66 -13.15 7.85
N PHE A 507 30.69 -13.10 6.92
CA PHE A 507 30.88 -12.96 5.48
C PHE A 507 30.21 -11.64 5.03
N PRO A 508 30.96 -10.57 4.73
CA PRO A 508 30.42 -9.41 4.03
C PRO A 508 30.90 -9.36 2.57
N PHE A 509 30.00 -8.99 1.65
CA PHE A 509 30.45 -8.37 0.40
C PHE A 509 31.00 -6.97 0.71
N GLY A 510 32.11 -6.57 0.09
CA GLY A 510 32.66 -5.21 0.16
C GLY A 510 32.42 -4.45 -1.15
N PHE A 511 32.19 -3.14 -1.06
CA PHE A 511 32.30 -2.25 -2.23
C PHE A 511 33.78 -1.91 -2.42
N VAL A 512 34.31 -2.12 -3.62
CA VAL A 512 35.62 -1.60 -4.02
C VAL A 512 35.34 -0.42 -4.93
N VAL A 513 35.72 0.79 -4.48
CA VAL A 513 35.71 2.02 -5.30
C VAL A 513 36.95 2.03 -6.16
#